data_AF-A0A285PCX8-F1
#
_entry.id   AF-A0A285PCX8-F1
#
_cell.length_a   1.000
_cell.length_b   1.000
_cell.length_c   1.000
_cell.angle_alpha   90.00
_cell.angle_beta   90.00
_cell.angle_gamma   90.00
#
_symmetry.space_group_name_H-M   'P 1'
#
loop_
_entity.id
_entity.type
_entity.pdbx_description
1 polymer ?
#
loop_
_entity_poly.entity_id
_entity_poly.type
_entity_poly.pdbx_seq_one_letter_code
_entity_poly.pdbx_strand_id
1 'polypeptide(L)'
;MSSETLFKTDFTGDETVTWTSISSKISARFHYRAKPHQGGRLVYRQSVATRLTHWLWALCLFFLAGSGLQIFNAHPELSFGEQSGAATGQVFLTIEAKDTPKGPVGITNFLGLEMDSSGLLGLQGEGLFQTYQAFPSFMTLPSGRDLTTGRAVHFFFAWLFVATLLIWLIAGLRRGPKGHIIQDLWMTKTDWQALPADFMAHVKGQFHHTRRYQSLQKLAYGSVLFFLFPLMIATGLAMSPGMNAILPWLTELFGGRQSARSFHFIGLVLLFGFFLIHMAMILLAGPINELRAIITGWYRTDPPISPSPKLDDEASQ
;
A
#
# COMPACT_ATOMS: atom_id res chain seq x y z
N MET A 1 -1.48 53.50 -27.51
CA MET A 1 -2.33 53.15 -26.34
C MET A 1 -3.58 52.49 -26.90
N SER A 2 -3.60 51.16 -26.96
CA SER A 2 -4.39 50.27 -26.07
C SER A 2 -5.89 50.51 -26.20
N SER A 3 -6.77 49.56 -26.47
CA SER A 3 -6.71 48.14 -26.83
C SER A 3 -8.15 47.77 -27.17
N GLU A 4 -8.33 47.15 -28.33
CA GLU A 4 -9.62 46.64 -28.80
C GLU A 4 -10.11 45.47 -27.92
N THR A 5 -11.38 45.59 -27.53
CA THR A 5 -12.45 44.58 -27.67
C THR A 5 -12.25 43.17 -27.08
N LEU A 6 -13.22 42.75 -26.25
CA LEU A 6 -14.02 41.50 -26.35
C LEU A 6 -14.30 40.89 -24.98
N PHE A 7 -15.52 41.07 -24.48
CA PHE A 7 -16.21 40.05 -23.68
C PHE A 7 -17.72 40.25 -23.85
N LYS A 8 -18.25 39.68 -24.93
CA LYS A 8 -19.68 39.44 -25.12
C LYS A 8 -19.80 37.93 -25.32
N THR A 9 -20.14 37.22 -24.26
CA THR A 9 -20.39 35.79 -24.30
C THR A 9 -21.82 35.58 -24.77
N ASP A 10 -21.99 35.36 -26.07
CA ASP A 10 -23.22 34.78 -26.62
C ASP A 10 -23.21 33.27 -26.34
N PHE A 11 -24.07 32.85 -25.41
CA PHE A 11 -24.36 31.45 -25.13
C PHE A 11 -25.42 30.97 -26.13
N THR A 12 -24.98 30.57 -27.32
CA THR A 12 -25.78 29.81 -28.28
C THR A 12 -24.92 28.69 -28.85
N GLY A 13 -25.16 27.46 -28.39
CA GLY A 13 -24.42 26.29 -28.86
C GLY A 13 -24.68 25.10 -27.95
N ASP A 14 -25.66 24.30 -28.35
CA ASP A 14 -25.96 22.96 -27.84
C ASP A 14 -24.75 22.03 -28.05
N GLU A 15 -23.80 22.05 -27.10
CA GLU A 15 -22.82 20.98 -26.94
C GLU A 15 -23.14 20.24 -25.64
N THR A 16 -24.03 19.26 -25.75
CA THR A 16 -24.14 18.20 -24.75
C THR A 16 -22.80 17.49 -24.66
N VAL A 17 -22.02 17.80 -23.62
CA VAL A 17 -20.81 17.05 -23.26
C VAL A 17 -21.23 15.65 -22.85
N THR A 18 -21.36 14.75 -23.81
CA THR A 18 -21.65 13.35 -23.55
C THR A 18 -20.43 12.66 -22.96
N TRP A 19 -20.65 11.75 -22.02
CA TRP A 19 -19.59 10.94 -21.38
C TRP A 19 -18.68 10.21 -22.38
N THR A 20 -19.14 9.99 -23.61
CA THR A 20 -18.38 9.42 -24.73
C THR A 20 -17.29 10.35 -25.30
N SER A 21 -17.49 11.67 -25.29
CA SER A 21 -16.50 12.64 -25.76
C SER A 21 -15.31 12.74 -24.80
N ILE A 22 -15.57 12.74 -23.49
CA ILE A 22 -14.54 12.74 -22.45
C ILE A 22 -13.81 11.38 -22.42
N SER A 23 -14.53 10.25 -22.54
CA SER A 23 -13.89 8.94 -22.54
C SER A 23 -13.01 8.70 -23.78
N SER A 24 -13.41 9.19 -24.96
CA SER A 24 -12.60 9.07 -26.17
C SER A 24 -11.29 9.88 -26.08
N LYS A 25 -11.34 11.10 -25.54
CA LYS A 25 -10.16 11.96 -25.35
C LYS A 25 -9.22 11.45 -24.25
N ILE A 26 -9.76 10.84 -23.18
CA ILE A 26 -8.95 10.16 -22.16
C ILE A 26 -8.34 8.87 -22.73
N SER A 27 -9.10 8.09 -23.51
CA SER A 27 -8.56 6.88 -24.14
C SER A 27 -7.44 7.21 -25.13
N ALA A 28 -7.60 8.26 -25.95
CA ALA A 28 -6.61 8.68 -26.95
C ALA A 28 -5.27 9.11 -26.33
N ARG A 29 -5.28 9.65 -25.10
CA ARG A 29 -4.06 10.00 -24.35
C ARG A 29 -3.41 8.82 -23.62
N PHE A 30 -4.14 7.72 -23.44
CA PHE A 30 -3.69 6.51 -22.72
C PHE A 30 -3.59 5.26 -23.62
N HIS A 31 -3.35 5.43 -24.93
CA HIS A 31 -2.97 4.31 -25.80
C HIS A 31 -1.52 3.87 -25.54
N TYR A 32 -1.22 3.41 -24.31
CA TYR A 32 -0.09 2.51 -24.12
C TYR A 32 -0.51 1.13 -24.62
N ARG A 33 -0.43 0.94 -25.94
CA ARG A 33 -0.59 -0.38 -26.55
C ARG A 33 0.66 -1.19 -26.20
N ALA A 34 0.65 -1.83 -25.03
CA ALA A 34 1.68 -2.78 -24.63
C ALA A 34 1.78 -3.83 -25.75
N LYS A 35 2.84 -3.75 -26.57
CA LYS A 35 3.09 -4.77 -27.58
C LYS A 35 3.31 -6.08 -26.82
N PRO A 36 2.63 -7.19 -27.17
CA PRO A 36 2.94 -8.47 -26.55
C PRO A 36 4.42 -8.76 -26.78
N HIS A 37 5.18 -8.96 -25.70
CA HIS A 37 6.63 -9.24 -25.74
C HIS A 37 6.89 -10.60 -26.41
N GLN A 38 6.75 -10.66 -27.73
CA GLN A 38 7.11 -11.76 -28.59
C GLN A 38 8.58 -11.54 -29.02
N GLY A 39 9.53 -12.32 -28.50
CA GLY A 39 10.92 -12.34 -28.99
C GLY A 39 12.05 -11.91 -28.03
N GLY A 40 11.75 -11.57 -26.77
CA GLY A 40 12.75 -11.13 -25.78
C GLY A 40 13.58 -12.24 -25.13
N ARG A 41 14.87 -12.00 -24.82
CA ARG A 41 15.74 -12.92 -24.05
C ARG A 41 15.22 -13.03 -22.60
N LEU A 42 15.17 -14.26 -22.07
CA LEU A 42 14.88 -14.50 -20.66
C LEU A 42 16.14 -14.26 -19.82
N VAL A 43 16.01 -13.46 -18.76
CA VAL A 43 17.07 -13.16 -17.81
C VAL A 43 16.61 -13.56 -16.41
N TYR A 44 17.45 -14.29 -15.70
CA TYR A 44 17.18 -14.64 -14.30
C TYR A 44 17.35 -13.39 -13.43
N ARG A 45 16.25 -12.92 -12.83
CA ARG A 45 16.18 -11.64 -12.10
C ARG A 45 15.97 -11.83 -10.60
N GLN A 46 15.22 -12.85 -10.19
CA GLN A 46 14.82 -13.03 -8.80
C GLN A 46 15.27 -14.38 -8.24
N SER A 47 16.04 -14.35 -7.15
CA SER A 47 16.51 -15.58 -6.48
C SER A 47 15.36 -16.37 -5.86
N VAL A 48 15.52 -17.70 -5.73
CA VAL A 48 14.52 -18.56 -5.05
C VAL A 48 14.21 -18.04 -3.66
N ALA A 49 15.23 -17.66 -2.89
CA ALA A 49 15.09 -17.12 -1.55
C ALA A 49 14.22 -15.85 -1.54
N THR A 50 14.49 -14.90 -2.45
CA THR A 50 13.71 -13.67 -2.59
C THR A 50 12.24 -13.97 -2.86
N ARG A 51 11.96 -14.88 -3.80
CA ARG A 51 10.60 -15.28 -4.18
C ARG A 51 9.86 -15.91 -3.00
N LEU A 52 10.48 -16.87 -2.32
CA LEU A 52 9.88 -17.53 -1.16
C LEU A 52 9.57 -16.53 -0.05
N THR A 53 10.53 -15.67 0.31
CA THR A 53 10.27 -14.64 1.33
C THR A 53 9.18 -13.67 0.90
N HIS A 54 9.15 -13.26 -0.37
CA HIS A 54 8.10 -12.38 -0.89
C HIS A 54 6.70 -12.98 -0.77
N TRP A 55 6.52 -14.24 -1.20
CA TRP A 55 5.23 -14.92 -1.08
C TRP A 55 4.82 -15.13 0.37
N LEU A 56 5.79 -15.39 1.25
CA LEU A 56 5.54 -15.50 2.68
C LEU A 56 5.12 -14.16 3.28
N TRP A 57 5.72 -13.04 2.84
CA TRP A 57 5.27 -11.69 3.19
C TRP A 57 3.85 -11.41 2.74
N ALA A 58 3.54 -11.68 1.48
CA ALA A 58 2.20 -11.48 0.94
C ALA A 58 1.15 -12.30 1.71
N LEU A 59 1.45 -13.56 2.00
CA LEU A 59 0.59 -14.45 2.77
C LEU A 59 0.37 -13.94 4.20
N CYS A 60 1.45 -13.62 4.92
CA CYS A 60 1.35 -13.10 6.28
C CYS A 60 0.58 -11.79 6.32
N LEU A 61 0.88 -10.84 5.42
CA LEU A 61 0.20 -9.54 5.38
C LEU A 61 -1.29 -9.67 5.07
N PHE A 62 -1.69 -10.60 4.20
CA PHE A 62 -3.10 -10.87 3.90
C PHE A 62 -3.87 -11.31 5.16
N PHE A 63 -3.37 -12.33 5.87
CA PHE A 63 -4.02 -12.83 7.07
C PHE A 63 -3.92 -11.86 8.25
N LEU A 64 -2.79 -11.18 8.42
CA LEU A 64 -2.61 -10.17 9.48
C LEU A 64 -3.53 -8.96 9.28
N ALA A 65 -3.71 -8.48 8.05
CA ALA A 65 -4.61 -7.38 7.77
C ALA A 65 -6.06 -7.77 8.08
N GLY A 66 -6.56 -8.88 7.51
CA GLY A 66 -7.94 -9.31 7.71
C GLY A 66 -8.26 -9.62 9.19
N SER A 67 -7.38 -10.34 9.87
CA SER A 67 -7.55 -10.63 11.30
C SER A 67 -7.33 -9.40 12.19
N GLY A 68 -6.48 -8.46 11.78
CA GLY A 68 -6.26 -7.19 12.48
C GLY A 68 -7.50 -6.29 12.45
N LEU A 69 -8.18 -6.19 11.31
CA LEU A 69 -9.46 -5.47 11.20
C LEU A 69 -10.55 -6.10 12.07
N GLN A 70 -10.54 -7.43 12.23
CA GLN A 70 -11.45 -8.11 13.13
C GLN A 70 -11.19 -7.81 14.62
N ILE A 71 -9.91 -7.76 15.00
CA ILE A 71 -9.52 -7.35 16.35
C ILE A 71 -9.92 -5.89 16.58
N PHE A 72 -9.75 -5.02 15.57
CA PHE A 72 -10.18 -3.63 15.64
C PHE A 72 -11.69 -3.49 15.84
N ASN A 73 -12.51 -4.32 15.18
CA ASN A 73 -13.96 -4.32 15.37
C ASN A 73 -14.39 -4.53 16.83
N ALA A 74 -13.56 -5.16 17.67
CA ALA A 74 -13.88 -5.37 19.08
C ALA A 74 -14.00 -4.05 19.86
N HIS A 75 -13.10 -3.10 19.59
CA HIS A 75 -13.09 -1.75 20.15
C HIS A 75 -12.71 -0.79 19.02
N PRO A 76 -13.66 -0.21 18.28
CA PRO A 76 -13.36 0.57 17.08
C PRO A 76 -13.04 2.05 17.38
N GLU A 77 -12.15 2.28 18.34
CA GLU A 77 -11.74 3.61 18.81
C GLU A 77 -10.21 3.75 18.83
N LEU A 78 -9.63 4.80 18.29
CA LEU A 78 -8.18 5.06 18.42
C LEU A 78 -7.94 6.33 19.20
N SER A 79 -7.04 6.23 20.17
CA SER A 79 -6.61 7.32 21.03
C SER A 79 -5.10 7.23 21.28
N PHE A 80 -4.53 8.35 21.70
CA PHE A 80 -3.20 8.39 22.30
C PHE A 80 -3.33 8.39 23.83
N GLY A 81 -2.44 7.68 24.50
CA GLY A 81 -2.33 7.57 25.95
C GLY A 81 -2.36 6.13 26.48
N GLU A 82 -2.46 6.03 27.80
CA GLU A 82 -2.49 4.77 28.55
C GLU A 82 -3.86 4.09 28.54
N GLN A 83 -4.93 4.89 28.60
CA GLN A 83 -6.31 4.40 28.76
C GLN A 83 -7.20 4.86 27.61
N SER A 84 -8.20 4.04 27.27
CA SER A 84 -9.24 4.41 26.31
C SER A 84 -10.36 5.17 27.02
N GLY A 85 -11.03 6.07 26.29
CA GLY A 85 -12.16 6.84 26.78
C GLY A 85 -11.99 8.34 26.56
N ALA A 86 -13.10 9.00 26.22
CA ALA A 86 -13.18 10.44 25.99
C ALA A 86 -12.74 11.29 27.21
N ALA A 87 -12.75 10.70 28.41
CA ALA A 87 -12.38 11.36 29.65
C ALA A 87 -10.86 11.43 29.90
N THR A 88 -10.05 10.61 29.21
CA THR A 88 -8.63 10.39 29.59
C THR A 88 -7.65 10.57 28.42
N GLY A 89 -8.12 10.74 27.18
CA GLY A 89 -7.24 10.92 26.01
C GLY A 89 -7.93 11.54 24.79
N GLN A 90 -7.12 12.07 23.87
CA GLN A 90 -7.56 12.60 22.58
C GLN A 90 -7.92 11.44 21.64
N VAL A 91 -9.15 10.94 21.74
CA VAL A 91 -9.70 10.00 20.75
C VAL A 91 -9.76 10.73 19.40
N PHE A 92 -9.06 10.20 18.40
CA PHE A 92 -8.95 10.85 17.09
C PHE A 92 -9.69 10.08 15.98
N LEU A 93 -10.04 8.81 16.21
CA LEU A 93 -10.84 8.03 15.26
C LEU A 93 -11.83 7.17 16.04
N THR A 94 -13.12 7.27 15.75
CA THR A 94 -14.12 6.28 16.16
C THR A 94 -14.93 5.83 14.96
N ILE A 95 -15.31 4.56 14.94
CA ILE A 95 -16.22 4.01 13.94
C ILE A 95 -17.28 3.21 14.68
N GLU A 96 -18.48 3.75 14.76
CA GLU A 96 -19.57 3.17 15.54
C GLU A 96 -20.91 3.31 14.83
N ALA A 97 -21.94 2.64 15.34
CA ALA A 97 -23.31 2.89 14.94
C ALA A 97 -24.00 3.64 16.08
N LYS A 98 -24.72 4.72 15.75
CA LYS A 98 -25.54 5.46 16.70
C LYS A 98 -27.00 5.37 16.30
N ASP A 99 -27.88 5.19 17.28
CA ASP A 99 -29.32 5.29 17.08
C ASP A 99 -29.71 6.76 16.99
N THR A 100 -30.29 7.16 15.85
CA THR A 100 -30.85 8.50 15.66
C THR A 100 -32.38 8.43 15.63
N PRO A 101 -33.09 9.56 15.82
CA PRO A 101 -34.54 9.59 15.67
C PRO A 101 -35.06 9.12 14.30
N LYS A 102 -34.19 9.04 13.29
CA LYS A 102 -34.51 8.56 11.93
C LYS A 102 -34.11 7.09 11.70
N GLY A 103 -33.54 6.43 12.69
CA GLY A 103 -33.01 5.06 12.61
C GLY A 103 -31.52 4.96 12.96
N PRO A 104 -30.97 3.74 13.02
CA PRO A 104 -29.54 3.52 13.23
C PRO A 104 -28.75 4.05 12.04
N VAL A 105 -27.64 4.74 12.29
CA VAL A 105 -26.70 5.22 11.28
C VAL A 105 -25.27 4.86 11.67
N GLY A 106 -24.44 4.54 10.68
CA GLY A 106 -23.00 4.36 10.85
C GLY A 106 -22.31 5.72 10.86
N ILE A 107 -21.55 6.00 11.91
CA ILE A 107 -20.83 7.27 12.07
C ILE A 107 -19.34 6.96 12.21
N THR A 108 -18.55 7.65 11.40
CA THR A 108 -17.10 7.71 11.56
C THR A 108 -16.72 9.10 12.03
N ASN A 109 -16.18 9.20 13.24
CA ASN A 109 -15.59 10.43 13.75
C ASN A 109 -14.09 10.40 13.44
N PHE A 110 -13.57 11.41 12.75
CA PHE A 110 -12.14 11.61 12.58
C PHE A 110 -11.75 13.01 13.03
N LEU A 111 -10.94 13.12 14.08
CA LEU A 111 -10.49 14.38 14.68
C LEU A 111 -11.65 15.33 15.02
N GLY A 112 -12.79 14.80 15.46
CA GLY A 112 -13.99 15.57 15.77
C GLY A 112 -14.93 15.79 14.58
N LEU A 113 -14.53 15.45 13.35
CA LEU A 113 -15.39 15.49 12.17
C LEU A 113 -16.22 14.21 12.11
N GLU A 114 -17.52 14.32 12.39
CA GLU A 114 -18.46 13.22 12.19
C GLU A 114 -18.89 13.13 10.73
N MET A 115 -18.75 11.94 10.15
CA MET A 115 -19.17 11.62 8.78
C MET A 115 -20.13 10.43 8.82
N ASP A 116 -21.23 10.53 8.07
CA ASP A 116 -22.11 9.39 7.83
C ASP A 116 -21.35 8.39 6.94
N SER A 117 -21.13 7.20 7.47
CA SER A 117 -20.42 6.11 6.82
C SER A 117 -21.30 4.85 6.69
N SER A 118 -22.62 5.02 6.84
CA SER A 118 -23.63 3.97 6.72
C SER A 118 -23.47 3.19 5.41
N GLY A 119 -23.63 1.88 5.50
CA GLY A 119 -23.48 0.94 4.38
C GLY A 119 -22.06 0.41 4.20
N LEU A 120 -21.02 1.13 4.67
CA LEU A 120 -19.63 0.68 4.59
C LEU A 120 -18.99 0.48 5.96
N LEU A 121 -19.09 1.48 6.86
CA LEU A 121 -18.45 1.46 8.17
C LEU A 121 -19.46 1.74 9.30
N GLY A 122 -19.25 1.16 10.47
CA GLY A 122 -20.10 1.32 11.66
C GLY A 122 -21.43 0.56 11.58
N LEU A 123 -22.19 0.76 10.50
CA LEU A 123 -23.45 0.08 10.19
C LEU A 123 -23.43 -0.45 8.76
N GLN A 124 -23.69 -1.74 8.56
CA GLN A 124 -23.88 -2.34 7.23
C GLN A 124 -25.14 -3.18 7.19
N GLY A 125 -25.70 -3.39 5.99
CA GLY A 125 -26.92 -4.16 5.78
C GLY A 125 -28.21 -3.34 5.94
N GLU A 126 -29.34 -3.94 5.58
CA GLU A 126 -30.67 -3.32 5.62
C GLU A 126 -31.66 -4.19 6.39
N GLY A 127 -32.62 -3.53 7.07
CA GLY A 127 -33.70 -4.20 7.80
C GLY A 127 -33.20 -5.16 8.88
N LEU A 128 -33.64 -6.41 8.82
CA LEU A 128 -33.29 -7.45 9.81
C LEU A 128 -31.85 -7.97 9.69
N PHE A 129 -31.12 -7.61 8.64
CA PHE A 129 -29.76 -8.09 8.38
C PHE A 129 -28.69 -7.03 8.67
N GLN A 130 -28.99 -6.09 9.57
CA GLN A 130 -28.02 -5.07 9.99
C GLN A 130 -26.90 -5.67 10.84
N THR A 131 -25.66 -5.29 10.53
CA THR A 131 -24.47 -5.61 11.30
C THR A 131 -23.81 -4.33 11.83
N TYR A 132 -23.60 -4.29 13.13
CA TYR A 132 -23.00 -3.16 13.85
C TYR A 132 -21.53 -3.45 14.12
N GLN A 133 -20.67 -3.10 13.17
CA GLN A 133 -19.24 -3.31 13.25
C GLN A 133 -18.50 -2.25 12.42
N ALA A 134 -17.28 -1.91 12.83
CA ALA A 134 -16.54 -0.85 12.16
C ALA A 134 -16.18 -1.22 10.73
N PHE A 135 -15.61 -2.40 10.51
CA PHE A 135 -15.29 -2.96 9.20
C PHE A 135 -16.24 -4.12 8.84
N PRO A 136 -16.67 -4.21 7.58
CA PRO A 136 -17.59 -5.25 7.14
C PRO A 136 -16.93 -6.63 7.11
N SER A 137 -17.74 -7.68 7.23
CA SER A 137 -17.30 -9.07 7.35
C SER A 137 -16.52 -9.60 6.14
N PHE A 138 -16.65 -8.97 4.96
CA PHE A 138 -15.87 -9.35 3.78
C PHE A 138 -14.42 -8.82 3.81
N MET A 139 -14.13 -7.81 4.63
CA MET A 139 -12.77 -7.30 4.83
C MET A 139 -12.05 -7.99 5.99
N THR A 140 -12.78 -8.69 6.87
CA THR A 140 -12.23 -9.34 8.06
C THR A 140 -12.02 -10.84 7.85
N LEU A 141 -11.07 -11.42 8.60
CA LEU A 141 -10.79 -12.85 8.58
C LEU A 141 -10.68 -13.39 10.02
N PRO A 142 -11.54 -14.34 10.44
CA PRO A 142 -12.69 -14.95 9.72
C PRO A 142 -13.88 -14.00 9.41
N SER A 143 -14.80 -14.43 8.53
CA SER A 143 -15.99 -13.65 8.19
C SER A 143 -16.99 -13.62 9.36
N GLY A 144 -17.25 -12.44 9.92
CA GLY A 144 -18.11 -12.23 11.09
C GLY A 144 -17.33 -11.86 12.34
N ARG A 145 -18.02 -11.36 13.38
CA ARG A 145 -17.37 -10.85 14.60
C ARG A 145 -16.98 -12.00 15.56
N ASP A 146 -15.78 -12.52 15.38
CA ASP A 146 -15.16 -13.51 16.29
C ASP A 146 -13.78 -13.06 16.76
N LEU A 147 -13.72 -12.42 17.93
CA LEU A 147 -12.46 -11.91 18.47
C LEU A 147 -11.47 -13.02 18.80
N THR A 148 -11.95 -14.18 19.24
CA THR A 148 -11.09 -15.28 19.71
C THR A 148 -10.34 -15.89 18.53
N THR A 149 -11.06 -16.25 17.47
CA THR A 149 -10.45 -16.82 16.27
C THR A 149 -9.60 -15.77 15.54
N GLY A 150 -10.06 -14.52 15.47
CA GLY A 150 -9.27 -13.42 14.91
C GLY A 150 -7.90 -13.28 15.58
N ARG A 151 -7.85 -13.31 16.92
CA ARG A 151 -6.58 -13.27 17.68
C ARG A 151 -5.70 -14.49 17.40
N ALA A 152 -6.26 -15.68 17.35
CA ALA A 152 -5.50 -16.91 17.10
C ALA A 152 -4.81 -16.87 15.71
N VAL A 153 -5.56 -16.51 14.66
CA VAL A 153 -5.01 -16.34 13.30
C VAL A 153 -3.96 -15.24 13.28
N HIS A 154 -4.24 -14.11 13.90
CA HIS A 154 -3.32 -12.97 13.92
C HIS A 154 -1.98 -13.33 14.56
N PHE A 155 -1.98 -13.96 15.75
CA PHE A 155 -0.73 -14.33 16.42
C PHE A 155 0.05 -15.42 15.66
N PHE A 156 -0.63 -16.38 15.05
CA PHE A 156 0.03 -17.41 14.24
C PHE A 156 0.82 -16.78 13.08
N PHE A 157 0.16 -15.93 12.27
CA PHE A 157 0.84 -15.27 11.15
C PHE A 157 1.81 -14.18 11.61
N ALA A 158 1.61 -13.56 12.78
CA ALA A 158 2.57 -12.62 13.36
C ALA A 158 3.91 -13.30 13.67
N TRP A 159 3.89 -14.49 14.28
CA TRP A 159 5.12 -15.24 14.53
C TRP A 159 5.78 -15.74 13.25
N LEU A 160 4.99 -16.17 12.26
CA LEU A 160 5.52 -16.52 10.94
C LEU A 160 6.18 -15.31 10.26
N PHE A 161 5.57 -14.13 10.36
CA PHE A 161 6.11 -12.88 9.86
C PHE A 161 7.42 -12.50 10.56
N VAL A 162 7.48 -12.55 11.89
CA VAL A 162 8.71 -12.32 12.67
C VAL A 162 9.80 -13.29 12.26
N ALA A 163 9.51 -14.59 12.19
CA ALA A 163 10.48 -15.61 11.79
C ALA A 163 11.01 -15.36 10.37
N THR A 164 10.14 -15.00 9.44
CA THR A 164 10.53 -14.67 8.06
C THR A 164 11.47 -13.46 8.04
N LEU A 165 11.23 -12.45 8.89
CA LEU A 165 12.07 -11.24 8.94
C LEU A 165 13.44 -11.54 9.49
N LEU A 166 13.49 -12.31 10.56
CA LEU A 166 14.75 -12.73 11.17
C LEU A 166 15.56 -13.61 10.21
N ILE A 167 14.94 -14.58 9.55
CA ILE A 167 15.61 -15.42 8.56
C ILE A 167 16.15 -14.58 7.41
N TRP A 168 15.33 -13.67 6.87
CA TRP A 168 15.73 -12.78 5.79
C TRP A 168 16.90 -11.87 6.21
N LEU A 169 16.83 -11.28 7.41
CA LEU A 169 17.85 -10.39 7.95
C LEU A 169 19.17 -11.15 8.21
N ILE A 170 19.11 -12.30 8.87
CA ILE A 170 20.29 -13.14 9.14
C ILE A 170 20.91 -13.63 7.83
N ALA A 171 20.11 -14.05 6.85
CA ALA A 171 20.61 -14.45 5.53
C ALA A 171 21.26 -13.28 4.79
N GLY A 172 20.73 -12.05 4.95
CA GLY A 172 21.34 -10.82 4.45
C GLY A 172 22.68 -10.52 5.11
N LEU A 173 22.74 -10.56 6.45
CA LEU A 173 23.94 -10.29 7.24
C LEU A 173 25.06 -11.31 6.98
N ARG A 174 24.72 -12.60 6.80
CA ARG A 174 25.70 -13.66 6.49
C ARG A 174 26.41 -13.47 5.14
N ARG A 175 25.81 -12.74 4.19
CA ARG A 175 26.46 -12.38 2.91
C ARG A 175 27.36 -11.14 3.02
N GLY A 176 27.45 -10.55 4.22
CA GLY A 176 28.27 -9.40 4.55
C GLY A 176 27.72 -8.06 4.02
N PRO A 177 28.34 -6.93 4.40
CA PRO A 177 27.96 -5.60 3.94
C PRO A 177 28.08 -5.39 2.43
N LYS A 178 28.82 -6.27 1.73
CA LYS A 178 28.98 -6.32 0.27
C LYS A 178 27.94 -7.22 -0.43
N GLY A 179 27.01 -7.79 0.32
CA GLY A 179 25.92 -8.58 -0.24
C GLY A 179 24.91 -7.68 -0.97
N HIS A 180 24.60 -8.03 -2.22
CA HIS A 180 23.72 -7.27 -3.12
C HIS A 180 22.37 -6.87 -2.49
N ILE A 181 21.78 -7.69 -1.61
CA ILE A 181 20.41 -7.45 -1.10
C ILE A 181 20.32 -6.18 -0.23
N ILE A 182 21.25 -5.96 0.70
CA ILE A 182 21.21 -4.79 1.60
C ILE A 182 21.75 -3.56 0.86
N GLN A 183 22.81 -3.69 0.06
CA GLN A 183 23.35 -2.56 -0.71
C GLN A 183 22.38 -2.05 -1.77
N ASP A 184 21.59 -2.93 -2.41
CA ASP A 184 20.60 -2.51 -3.41
C ASP A 184 19.42 -1.74 -2.78
N LEU A 185 19.16 -1.95 -1.47
CA LEU A 185 18.12 -1.26 -0.70
C LEU A 185 18.59 0.07 -0.08
N TRP A 186 19.90 0.27 0.07
CA TRP A 186 20.43 1.52 0.65
C TRP A 186 20.46 2.64 -0.40
N MET A 187 19.96 3.81 -0.03
CA MET A 187 20.00 4.99 -0.89
C MET A 187 21.41 5.58 -0.94
N THR A 188 21.94 5.68 -2.15
CA THR A 188 23.18 6.41 -2.42
C THR A 188 22.91 7.93 -2.43
N LYS A 189 23.94 8.79 -2.26
CA LYS A 189 23.76 10.26 -2.34
C LYS A 189 23.12 10.72 -3.66
N THR A 190 23.42 10.02 -4.75
CA THR A 190 22.81 10.27 -6.07
C THR A 190 21.32 9.89 -6.11
N ASP A 191 20.90 8.87 -5.35
CA ASP A 191 19.48 8.48 -5.26
C ASP A 191 18.66 9.55 -4.52
N TRP A 192 19.23 10.14 -3.46
CA TRP A 192 18.59 11.23 -2.73
C TRP A 192 18.35 12.48 -3.59
N GLN A 193 19.30 12.80 -4.48
CA GLN A 193 19.18 13.94 -5.39
C GLN A 193 18.17 13.70 -6.52
N ALA A 194 17.99 12.44 -6.95
CA ALA A 194 17.03 12.06 -7.98
C ALA A 194 15.58 11.95 -7.45
N LEU A 195 15.40 11.80 -6.14
CA LEU A 195 14.12 11.54 -5.48
C LEU A 195 13.01 12.54 -5.86
N PRO A 196 13.22 13.88 -5.85
CA PRO A 196 12.17 14.82 -6.22
C PRO A 196 11.78 14.73 -7.70
N ALA A 197 12.77 14.52 -8.57
CA ALA A 197 12.55 14.37 -10.01
C ALA A 197 11.81 13.06 -10.33
N ASP A 198 12.19 11.97 -9.67
CA ASP A 198 11.55 10.66 -9.79
C ASP A 198 10.11 10.67 -9.27
N PHE A 199 9.87 11.35 -8.14
CA PHE A 199 8.53 11.53 -7.58
C PHE A 199 7.63 12.31 -8.56
N MET A 200 8.14 13.43 -9.10
CA MET A 200 7.40 14.24 -10.07
C MET A 200 7.14 13.47 -11.38
N ALA A 201 8.09 12.64 -11.83
CA ALA A 201 7.90 11.78 -12.99
C ALA A 201 6.83 10.70 -12.74
N HIS A 202 6.77 10.13 -11.54
CA HIS A 202 5.72 9.17 -11.14
C HIS A 202 4.34 9.82 -11.08
N VAL A 203 4.23 11.02 -10.51
CA VAL A 203 2.97 11.79 -10.49
C VAL A 203 2.50 12.11 -11.92
N LYS A 204 3.44 12.35 -12.85
CA LYS A 204 3.15 12.62 -14.27
C LYS A 204 2.95 11.36 -15.12
N GLY A 205 3.04 10.16 -14.54
CA GLY A 205 2.86 8.89 -15.26
C GLY A 205 3.95 8.56 -16.28
N GLN A 206 5.13 9.18 -16.18
CA GLN A 206 6.25 8.98 -17.11
C GLN A 206 7.18 7.86 -16.60
N PHE A 207 6.86 6.61 -16.92
CA PHE A 207 7.63 5.44 -16.51
C PHE A 207 8.81 5.17 -17.46
N HIS A 208 10.01 5.61 -17.10
CA HIS A 208 11.23 5.26 -17.83
C HIS A 208 11.76 3.89 -17.36
N HIS A 209 11.64 2.87 -18.22
CA HIS A 209 12.17 1.53 -17.97
C HIS A 209 13.70 1.51 -18.17
N THR A 210 14.46 1.98 -17.19
CA THR A 210 15.92 1.80 -17.19
C THR A 210 16.35 0.71 -16.19
N ARG A 211 17.48 0.05 -16.45
CA ARG A 211 17.97 -1.15 -15.75
C ARG A 211 18.25 -1.01 -14.24
N ARG A 212 18.13 0.19 -13.65
CA ARG A 212 18.40 0.44 -12.23
C ARG A 212 17.08 0.62 -11.49
N TYR A 213 16.99 0.09 -10.26
CA TYR A 213 15.87 0.39 -9.38
C TYR A 213 15.75 1.91 -9.22
N GLN A 214 14.59 2.45 -9.59
CA GLN A 214 14.26 3.86 -9.40
C GLN A 214 14.43 4.19 -7.90
N SER A 215 14.97 5.37 -7.58
CA SER A 215 15.27 5.75 -6.20
C SER A 215 14.03 5.67 -5.30
N LEU A 216 12.84 5.96 -5.85
CA LEU A 216 11.56 5.81 -5.16
C LEU A 216 11.24 4.36 -4.74
N GLN A 217 11.55 3.36 -5.56
CA GLN A 217 11.32 1.95 -5.23
C GLN A 217 12.24 1.48 -4.10
N LYS A 218 13.52 1.90 -4.13
CA LYS A 218 14.47 1.59 -3.06
C LYS A 218 14.01 2.20 -1.73
N LEU A 219 13.55 3.45 -1.74
CA LEU A 219 13.00 4.10 -0.53
C LEU A 219 11.80 3.33 0.02
N ALA A 220 10.85 2.98 -0.85
CA ALA A 220 9.63 2.30 -0.44
C ALA A 220 9.93 0.92 0.15
N TYR A 221 10.74 0.10 -0.52
CA TYR A 221 11.09 -1.22 -0.01
C TYR A 221 11.98 -1.14 1.24
N GLY A 222 12.91 -0.18 1.28
CA GLY A 222 13.75 0.07 2.44
C GLY A 222 12.94 0.49 3.66
N SER A 223 12.01 1.43 3.51
CA SER A 223 11.14 1.87 4.60
C SER A 223 10.19 0.77 5.08
N VAL A 224 9.64 -0.03 4.16
CA VAL A 224 8.78 -1.16 4.53
C VAL A 224 9.56 -2.19 5.36
N LEU A 225 10.72 -2.64 4.87
CA LEU A 225 11.48 -3.72 5.50
C LEU A 225 12.21 -3.31 6.79
N PHE A 226 12.79 -2.10 6.83
CA PHE A 226 13.63 -1.66 7.95
C PHE A 226 12.92 -0.75 8.94
N PHE A 227 11.74 -0.23 8.61
CA PHE A 227 10.98 0.64 9.51
C PHE A 227 9.57 0.11 9.78
N LEU A 228 8.70 -0.02 8.77
CA LEU A 228 7.31 -0.42 9.00
C LEU A 228 7.19 -1.83 9.58
N PHE A 229 7.92 -2.80 9.04
CA PHE A 229 7.88 -4.18 9.55
C PHE A 229 8.35 -4.26 11.02
N PRO A 230 9.51 -3.71 11.40
CA PRO A 230 9.90 -3.60 12.81
C PRO A 230 8.90 -2.84 13.68
N LEU A 231 8.31 -1.74 13.19
CA LEU A 231 7.30 -0.97 13.91
C LEU A 231 6.05 -1.83 14.20
N MET A 232 5.56 -2.57 13.22
CA MET A 232 4.41 -3.48 13.38
C MET A 232 4.69 -4.57 14.42
N ILE A 233 5.90 -5.13 14.40
CA ILE A 233 6.33 -6.14 15.38
C ILE A 233 6.42 -5.51 16.78
N ALA A 234 7.10 -4.38 16.91
CA ALA A 234 7.30 -3.71 18.20
C ALA A 234 5.97 -3.29 18.85
N THR A 235 5.08 -2.66 18.07
CA THR A 235 3.74 -2.28 18.55
C THR A 235 2.86 -3.49 18.86
N GLY A 236 2.96 -4.57 18.07
CA GLY A 236 2.28 -5.84 18.35
C GLY A 236 2.75 -6.50 19.66
N LEU A 237 4.05 -6.48 19.93
CA LEU A 237 4.63 -6.96 21.18
C LEU A 237 4.20 -6.09 22.37
N ALA A 238 4.19 -4.75 22.23
CA ALA A 238 3.71 -3.85 23.27
C ALA A 238 2.25 -4.12 23.67
N MET A 239 1.39 -4.45 22.71
CA MET A 239 -0.01 -4.77 22.98
C MET A 239 -0.23 -6.15 23.61
N SER A 240 0.72 -7.08 23.49
CA SER A 240 0.58 -8.46 23.99
C SER A 240 0.66 -8.52 25.53
N PRO A 241 -0.33 -9.12 26.22
CA PRO A 241 -0.29 -9.26 27.68
C PRO A 241 0.96 -10.02 28.17
N GLY A 242 1.34 -11.09 27.47
CA GLY A 242 2.49 -11.91 27.84
C GLY A 242 3.82 -11.16 27.67
N MET A 243 3.96 -10.38 26.59
CA MET A 243 5.18 -9.60 26.37
C MET A 243 5.25 -8.37 27.28
N ASN A 244 4.12 -7.75 27.59
CA ASN A 244 4.07 -6.64 28.54
C ASN A 244 4.54 -7.05 29.96
N ALA A 245 4.36 -8.32 30.34
CA ALA A 245 4.91 -8.85 31.59
C ALA A 245 6.44 -9.03 31.56
N ILE A 246 7.04 -9.19 30.37
CA ILE A 246 8.48 -9.42 30.17
C ILE A 246 9.22 -8.12 29.84
N LEU A 247 8.60 -7.24 29.05
CA LEU A 247 9.16 -6.01 28.49
C LEU A 247 8.19 -4.82 28.72
N PRO A 248 7.91 -4.42 29.99
CA PRO A 248 6.98 -3.33 30.27
C PRO A 248 7.39 -2.00 29.64
N TRP A 249 8.71 -1.74 29.58
CA TRP A 249 9.29 -0.54 28.96
C TRP A 249 8.91 -0.36 27.47
N LEU A 250 8.57 -1.45 26.78
CA LEU A 250 8.19 -1.37 25.36
C LEU A 250 6.83 -0.68 25.20
N THR A 251 5.91 -0.90 26.13
CA THR A 251 4.60 -0.21 26.16
C THR A 251 4.78 1.25 26.56
N GLU A 252 5.66 1.52 27.54
CA GLU A 252 6.00 2.87 27.98
C GLU A 252 6.65 3.68 26.84
N LEU A 253 7.49 3.05 26.01
CA LEU A 253 8.12 3.70 24.84
C LEU A 253 7.09 4.29 23.87
N PHE A 254 5.95 3.61 23.69
CA PHE A 254 4.88 4.11 22.83
C PHE A 254 3.93 5.08 23.56
N GLY A 255 4.12 5.33 24.86
CA GLY A 255 3.21 6.14 25.67
C GLY A 255 1.88 5.44 25.96
N GLY A 256 1.93 4.13 26.15
CA GLY A 256 0.81 3.32 26.61
C GLY A 256 0.22 2.37 25.58
N ARG A 257 -0.68 1.50 26.05
CA ARG A 257 -1.28 0.44 25.22
C ARG A 257 -2.16 1.00 24.10
N GLN A 258 -2.89 2.10 24.36
CA GLN A 258 -3.73 2.70 23.33
C GLN A 258 -2.90 3.39 22.24
N SER A 259 -1.84 4.10 22.64
CA SER A 259 -0.88 4.65 21.68
C SER A 259 -0.25 3.55 20.81
N ALA A 260 0.19 2.43 21.40
CA ALA A 260 0.73 1.30 20.66
C ALA A 260 -0.26 0.74 19.63
N ARG A 261 -1.55 0.65 20.00
CA ARG A 261 -2.63 0.24 19.11
C ARG A 261 -2.87 1.23 17.97
N SER A 262 -2.84 2.52 18.26
CA SER A 262 -2.93 3.59 17.26
C SER A 262 -1.77 3.54 16.26
N PHE A 263 -0.53 3.41 16.74
CA PHE A 263 0.64 3.24 15.86
C PHE A 263 0.57 1.95 15.03
N HIS A 264 0.08 0.85 15.61
CA HIS A 264 -0.09 -0.41 14.89
C HIS A 264 -1.14 -0.27 13.77
N PHE A 265 -2.26 0.37 14.04
CA PHE A 265 -3.30 0.60 13.04
C PHE A 265 -2.84 1.56 11.94
N ILE A 266 -2.11 2.64 12.29
CA ILE A 266 -1.48 3.53 11.31
C ILE A 266 -0.50 2.74 10.43
N GLY A 267 0.32 1.86 11.03
CA GLY A 267 1.21 0.96 10.29
C GLY A 267 0.48 0.04 9.31
N LEU A 268 -0.67 -0.53 9.72
CA LEU A 268 -1.56 -1.29 8.82
C LEU A 268 -2.03 -0.43 7.63
N VAL A 269 -2.51 0.78 7.87
CA VAL A 269 -2.98 1.70 6.81
C VAL A 269 -1.84 2.06 5.85
N LEU A 270 -0.64 2.34 6.36
CA LEU A 270 0.54 2.63 5.54
C LEU A 270 0.97 1.43 4.69
N LEU A 271 0.94 0.23 5.27
CA LEU A 271 1.24 -1.02 4.54
C LEU A 271 0.19 -1.30 3.45
N PHE A 272 -1.08 -1.05 3.74
CA PHE A 272 -2.15 -1.17 2.75
C PHE A 272 -1.99 -0.15 1.62
N GLY A 273 -1.67 1.11 1.94
CA GLY A 273 -1.37 2.14 0.95
C GLY A 273 -0.17 1.76 0.07
N PHE A 274 0.91 1.25 0.67
CA PHE A 274 2.04 0.69 -0.07
C PHE A 274 1.60 -0.45 -0.98
N PHE A 275 0.78 -1.39 -0.51
CA PHE A 275 0.26 -2.48 -1.32
C PHE A 275 -0.54 -1.97 -2.53
N LEU A 276 -1.44 -1.01 -2.35
CA LEU A 276 -2.21 -0.43 -3.46
C LEU A 276 -1.31 0.22 -4.51
N ILE A 277 -0.34 1.03 -4.09
CA ILE A 277 0.63 1.66 -4.99
C ILE A 277 1.47 0.60 -5.69
N HIS A 278 1.93 -0.42 -4.96
CA HIS A 278 2.70 -1.53 -5.48
C HIS A 278 1.92 -2.32 -6.56
N MET A 279 0.64 -2.61 -6.32
CA MET A 279 -0.23 -3.27 -7.30
C MET A 279 -0.46 -2.40 -8.54
N ALA A 280 -0.72 -1.10 -8.36
CA ALA A 280 -0.87 -0.17 -9.48
C ALA A 280 0.38 -0.13 -10.36
N MET A 281 1.57 -0.08 -9.75
CA MET A 281 2.84 -0.09 -10.48
C MET A 281 3.05 -1.39 -11.26
N ILE A 282 2.64 -2.56 -10.73
CA ILE A 282 2.71 -3.83 -11.46
C ILE A 282 1.78 -3.82 -12.69
N LEU A 283 0.57 -3.29 -12.54
CA LEU A 283 -0.38 -3.18 -13.65
C LEU A 283 0.14 -2.25 -14.74
N LEU A 284 0.75 -1.12 -14.37
CA LEU A 284 1.31 -0.14 -15.30
C LEU A 284 2.60 -0.63 -15.99
N ALA A 285 3.43 -1.42 -15.30
CA ALA A 285 4.68 -1.96 -15.84
C ALA A 285 4.49 -3.17 -16.77
N GLY A 286 3.30 -3.79 -16.78
CA GLY A 286 3.02 -5.01 -17.53
C GLY A 286 2.95 -6.25 -16.62
N PRO A 287 1.76 -6.60 -16.12
CA PRO A 287 1.60 -7.54 -15.01
C PRO A 287 2.12 -8.94 -15.31
N ILE A 288 2.04 -9.39 -16.56
CA ILE A 288 2.44 -10.74 -16.97
C ILE A 288 3.94 -10.96 -16.77
N ASN A 289 4.77 -9.97 -17.12
CA ASN A 289 6.23 -10.13 -17.08
C ASN A 289 6.75 -10.01 -15.63
N GLU A 290 6.18 -9.09 -14.85
CA GLU A 290 6.52 -8.92 -13.45
C GLU A 290 6.05 -10.11 -12.60
N LEU A 291 4.82 -10.61 -12.83
CA LEU A 291 4.32 -11.81 -12.15
C LEU A 291 5.13 -13.06 -12.52
N ARG A 292 5.54 -13.20 -13.78
CA ARG A 292 6.45 -14.28 -14.20
C ARG A 292 7.76 -14.22 -13.43
N ALA A 293 8.32 -13.03 -13.22
CA ALA A 293 9.57 -12.87 -12.52
C ALA A 293 9.48 -13.32 -11.06
N ILE A 294 8.37 -13.02 -10.38
CA ILE A 294 8.19 -13.40 -8.96
C ILE A 294 7.73 -14.86 -8.76
N ILE A 295 7.12 -15.49 -9.77
CA ILE A 295 6.77 -16.91 -9.74
C ILE A 295 7.98 -17.76 -10.15
N THR A 296 8.54 -17.51 -11.33
CA THR A 296 9.54 -18.39 -11.96
C THR A 296 10.98 -17.93 -11.75
N GLY A 297 11.20 -16.65 -11.41
CA GLY A 297 12.53 -16.03 -11.34
C GLY A 297 12.99 -15.38 -12.64
N TRP A 298 12.29 -15.62 -13.75
CA TRP A 298 12.71 -15.19 -15.08
C TRP A 298 11.93 -13.98 -15.57
N TYR A 299 12.67 -12.98 -16.07
CA TYR A 299 12.14 -11.76 -16.67
C TYR A 299 12.43 -11.75 -18.17
N ARG A 300 11.46 -11.35 -19.00
CA ARG A 300 11.65 -11.22 -20.45
C ARG A 300 12.02 -9.77 -20.79
N THR A 301 13.19 -9.55 -21.39
CA THR A 301 13.58 -8.20 -21.83
C THR A 301 12.94 -7.85 -23.17
N ASP A 302 12.84 -6.57 -23.51
CA ASP A 302 12.50 -6.17 -24.88
C ASP A 302 13.55 -6.68 -25.88
N PRO A 303 13.15 -6.99 -27.13
CA PRO A 303 14.10 -7.29 -28.18
C PRO A 303 15.05 -6.09 -28.36
N PRO A 304 16.34 -6.33 -28.59
CA PRO A 304 17.28 -5.25 -28.84
C PRO A 304 16.77 -4.41 -30.02
N ILE A 305 16.71 -3.09 -29.83
CA ILE A 305 16.43 -2.16 -30.93
C ILE A 305 17.54 -2.38 -31.95
N SER A 306 17.20 -2.97 -33.09
CA SER A 306 18.12 -3.07 -34.23
C SER A 306 18.58 -1.66 -34.55
N PRO A 307 19.90 -1.38 -34.66
CA PRO A 307 20.37 -0.07 -35.09
C PRO A 307 19.65 0.28 -36.39
N SER A 308 19.10 1.51 -36.45
CA SER A 308 18.52 2.03 -37.68
C SER A 308 19.48 1.76 -38.84
N PRO A 309 19.00 1.38 -40.03
CA PRO A 309 19.87 1.28 -41.19
C PRO A 309 20.64 2.58 -41.27
N LYS A 310 21.97 2.50 -41.20
CA LYS A 310 22.77 3.67 -41.47
C LYS A 310 22.37 4.13 -42.88
N LEU A 311 22.04 5.40 -43.02
CA LEU A 311 21.98 6.07 -44.32
C LEU A 311 23.44 6.19 -44.79
N ASP A 312 24.00 5.06 -45.20
CA ASP A 312 25.25 4.99 -45.94
C ASP A 312 24.82 4.79 -47.41
N ASP A 313 25.29 5.69 -48.28
CA ASP A 313 25.30 5.59 -49.75
C ASP A 313 24.14 6.21 -50.56
N GLU A 314 23.98 7.54 -50.52
CA GLU A 314 23.55 8.35 -51.69
C GLU A 314 24.26 9.72 -51.68
N ALA A 315 25.57 9.73 -51.92
CA ALA A 315 26.33 10.95 -52.28
C ALA A 315 27.55 10.58 -53.14
N SER A 316 27.33 9.76 -54.16
CA SER A 316 28.38 9.41 -55.14
C SER A 316 27.76 8.84 -56.43
N GLN A 317 26.89 9.61 -57.09
CA GLN A 317 26.71 9.61 -58.54
C GLN A 317 26.34 11.03 -59.02
#